data_AF-A0A6B3GGB5-F1
#
_entry.id   AF-A0A6B3GGB5-F1
#
_cell.length_a   1.000
_cell.length_b   1.000
_cell.length_c   1.000
_cell.angle_alpha   90.00
_cell.angle_beta   90.00
_cell.angle_gamma   90.00
#
_symmetry.space_group_name_H-M   'P 1'
#
loop_
_entity.id
_entity.type
_entity.pdbx_description
1 polymer ?
#
loop_
_entity_poly.entity_id
_entity_poly.type
_entity_poly.pdbx_seq_one_letter_code
_entity_poly.pdbx_strand_id
1 'polypeptide(L)' 'MDPVTVSPNSPNSPNSPNSPKDAETAAPSLEVSGLAHAYPDGHQALFGVNLTVGRGERVALLGPNGAGKTT' A
#
# COMPACT_ATOMS: atom_id res chain seq x y z
N MET A 1 -50.31 4.25 -30.40
CA MET A 1 -49.75 3.73 -29.14
C MET A 1 -48.63 2.81 -29.55
N ASP A 2 -47.47 3.43 -29.70
CA ASP A 2 -46.33 2.93 -30.45
C ASP A 2 -45.31 2.46 -29.40
N PRO A 3 -44.82 1.21 -29.43
CA PRO A 3 -43.93 0.74 -28.38
C PRO A 3 -42.56 1.42 -28.52
N VAL A 4 -42.14 2.13 -27.48
CA VAL A 4 -40.78 2.66 -27.36
C VAL A 4 -39.80 1.50 -27.32
N THR A 5 -38.99 1.33 -28.36
CA THR A 5 -37.89 0.37 -28.37
C THR A 5 -36.79 0.91 -27.46
N VAL A 6 -36.58 0.27 -26.32
CA VAL A 6 -35.48 0.60 -25.41
C VAL A 6 -34.23 -0.11 -25.92
N SER A 7 -33.24 0.64 -26.40
CA SER A 7 -31.93 0.10 -26.76
C SER A 7 -31.24 -0.46 -25.52
N PRO A 8 -30.64 -1.67 -25.56
CA PRO A 8 -29.88 -2.20 -24.44
C PRO A 8 -28.60 -1.37 -24.28
N ASN A 9 -28.47 -0.68 -23.14
CA ASN A 9 -27.25 0.03 -22.78
C ASN A 9 -26.12 -0.99 -22.61
N SER A 10 -25.04 -0.87 -23.39
CA SER A 10 -23.87 -1.75 -23.26
C SER A 10 -23.28 -1.65 -21.86
N PRO A 11 -22.90 -2.77 -21.22
CA PRO A 11 -22.22 -2.72 -19.93
C PRO A 11 -20.85 -2.04 -20.13
N ASN A 12 -20.63 -0.91 -19.46
CA ASN A 12 -19.34 -0.24 -19.43
C ASN A 12 -18.24 -1.24 -19.05
N SER A 13 -17.20 -1.35 -19.89
CA SER A 13 -15.97 -2.09 -19.58
C SER A 13 -15.34 -1.57 -18.29
N PRO A 14 -14.75 -2.43 -17.45
CA PRO A 14 -14.03 -1.99 -16.26
C PRO A 14 -12.86 -1.10 -16.70
N ASN A 15 -12.79 0.11 -16.14
CA ASN A 15 -11.75 1.10 -16.40
C ASN A 15 -10.34 0.47 -16.45
N SER A 16 -9.69 0.52 -17.61
CA SER A 16 -8.23 0.48 -17.67
C SER A 16 -7.68 1.74 -16.98
N PRO A 17 -6.55 1.67 -16.23
CA PRO A 17 -5.92 2.85 -15.65
C PRO A 17 -5.50 3.79 -16.79
N ASN A 18 -6.23 4.88 -16.92
CA ASN A 18 -6.25 5.71 -18.11
C ASN A 18 -5.29 6.89 -17.94
N SER A 19 -4.00 6.64 -17.65
CA SER A 19 -2.83 7.53 -17.87
C SER A 19 -1.64 7.13 -16.98
N PRO A 20 -0.38 7.34 -17.43
CA PRO A 20 0.80 7.25 -16.55
C PRO A 20 0.79 8.23 -15.36
N LYS A 21 -0.09 9.23 -15.36
CA LYS A 21 -0.33 10.15 -14.23
C LYS A 21 -1.11 9.51 -13.07
N ASP A 22 -1.93 8.50 -13.31
CA ASP A 22 -2.66 7.82 -12.23
C ASP A 22 -1.74 6.86 -11.45
N ALA A 23 -0.71 6.34 -12.10
CA ALA A 23 0.34 5.54 -11.46
C ALA A 23 1.21 6.38 -10.49
N GLU A 24 1.32 7.69 -10.73
CA GLU A 24 2.12 8.61 -9.90
C GLU A 24 1.47 8.91 -8.54
N THR A 25 0.15 8.72 -8.42
CA THR A 25 -0.58 8.81 -7.13
C THR A 25 -0.55 7.49 -6.35
N ALA A 26 -0.24 6.37 -7.02
CA ALA A 26 -0.30 5.03 -6.43
C ALA A 26 1.03 4.53 -5.83
N ALA A 27 2.15 5.18 -6.13
CA ALA A 27 3.44 4.76 -5.60
C ALA A 27 3.50 4.99 -4.08
N PRO A 28 3.88 3.97 -3.27
CA PRO A 28 3.98 4.13 -1.84
C PRO A 28 5.06 5.16 -1.49
N SER A 29 4.83 5.91 -0.42
CA SER A 29 5.81 6.88 0.08
C SER A 29 6.96 6.23 0.82
N LEU A 30 6.74 5.03 1.37
CA LEU A 30 7.77 4.19 1.97
C LEU A 30 7.47 2.73 1.68
N GLU A 31 8.47 1.98 1.24
CA GLU A 31 8.41 0.54 1.08
C GLU A 31 9.63 -0.09 1.75
N VAL A 32 9.37 -1.05 2.64
CA VAL A 32 10.35 -1.80 3.40
C VAL A 32 10.11 -3.27 3.11
N SER A 33 11.17 -3.99 2.73
CA SER A 33 11.10 -5.42 2.43
C SER A 33 12.19 -6.16 3.21
N GLY A 34 11.79 -7.20 3.95
CA GLY A 34 12.69 -8.13 4.63
C GLY A 34 13.61 -7.50 5.67
N LEU A 35 13.21 -6.39 6.31
CA LEU A 35 14.06 -5.68 7.25
C LEU A 35 14.34 -6.53 8.49
N ALA A 36 15.59 -6.94 8.65
CA ALA A 36 16.10 -7.65 9.80
C ALA A 36 17.25 -6.87 10.42
N HIS A 37 17.26 -6.78 11.74
CA HIS A 37 18.29 -6.06 12.48
C HIS A 37 18.57 -6.75 13.81
N ALA A 38 19.85 -6.88 14.14
CA ALA A 38 20.34 -7.34 15.43
C ALA A 38 21.31 -6.30 16.00
N TYR A 39 21.22 -6.06 17.30
CA TYR A 39 22.18 -5.24 18.00
C TYR A 39 23.53 -5.95 18.13
N PRO A 40 24.65 -5.22 18.37
CA PRO A 40 25.98 -5.82 18.49
C PRO A 40 26.13 -6.83 19.64
N ASP A 41 25.22 -6.80 20.62
CA ASP A 41 25.14 -7.76 21.73
C ASP A 41 24.48 -9.09 21.32
N GLY A 42 24.03 -9.22 20.07
CA GLY A 42 23.36 -10.40 19.53
C GLY A 42 21.85 -10.40 19.71
N HIS A 43 21.25 -9.35 20.31
CA HIS A 43 19.81 -9.26 20.46
C HIS A 43 19.12 -8.91 19.13
N GLN A 44 18.31 -9.82 18.60
CA GLN A 44 17.55 -9.59 17.38
C GLN A 44 16.38 -8.62 17.64
N ALA A 45 16.41 -7.45 17.00
CA ALA A 45 15.39 -6.41 17.12
C ALA A 45 14.27 -6.56 16.09
N LEU A 46 14.60 -6.88 14.83
CA LEU A 46 13.65 -6.99 13.72
C LEU A 46 13.81 -8.32 13.00
N PHE A 47 12.71 -9.01 12.66
CA PHE A 47 12.71 -10.36 12.08
C PHE A 47 12.12 -10.37 10.66
N GLY A 48 12.78 -9.71 9.70
CA GLY A 48 12.37 -9.76 8.29
C GLY A 48 11.05 -9.04 8.02
N VAL A 49 10.91 -7.82 8.52
CA VAL A 49 9.67 -7.01 8.46
C VAL A 49 9.44 -6.45 7.06
N ASN A 50 8.19 -6.57 6.58
CA ASN A 50 7.71 -5.90 5.36
C ASN A 50 6.72 -4.81 5.77
N LEU A 51 6.89 -3.58 5.27
CA LEU A 51 6.02 -2.43 5.57
C LEU A 51 5.85 -1.58 4.31
N THR A 52 4.62 -1.24 3.98
CA THR A 52 4.30 -0.30 2.90
C THR A 52 3.49 0.83 3.51
N VAL A 53 3.91 2.08 3.29
CA VAL A 53 3.19 3.27 3.74
C VAL A 53 2.78 4.08 2.53
N GLY A 54 1.47 4.23 2.34
CA GLY A 54 0.88 5.05 1.30
C GLY A 54 1.10 6.54 1.51
N ARG A 55 0.85 7.34 0.47
CA ARG A 55 0.97 8.80 0.56
C ARG A 55 -0.13 9.38 1.45
N GLY A 56 0.26 10.17 2.45
CA GLY A 56 -0.68 10.75 3.43
C GLY A 56 -1.07 9.79 4.56
N GLU A 57 -0.62 8.54 4.51
CA GLU A 57 -0.80 7.57 5.59
C GLU A 57 0.16 7.87 6.75
N ARG A 58 -0.30 7.64 7.97
CA ARG A 58 0.52 7.75 9.19
C ARG A 58 0.46 6.43 9.94
N VAL A 59 1.64 5.83 10.14
CA VAL A 59 1.78 4.56 10.85
C VAL A 59 2.50 4.81 12.17
N ALA A 60 2.03 4.18 13.24
CA ALA A 60 2.69 4.21 14.55
C ALA A 60 3.35 2.85 14.83
N LEU A 61 4.62 2.87 15.18
CA LEU A 61 5.34 1.69 15.65
C LEU A 61 5.15 1.58 17.18
N LEU A 62 4.49 0.52 17.64
CA LEU A 62 4.23 0.25 19.06
C LEU A 62 4.99 -0.99 19.53
N GLY A 63 5.48 -0.97 20.77
CA GLY A 63 6.20 -2.09 21.37
C GLY A 63 7.05 -1.67 22.57
N PRO A 64 7.49 -2.64 23.40
CA PRO A 64 8.33 -2.37 24.58
C PRO A 64 9.67 -1.72 24.23
N ASN A 65 10.33 -1.09 25.20
CA ASN A 65 11.67 -0.54 25.01
C ASN A 65 12.63 -1.65 24.53
N GLY A 66 13.47 -1.33 23.53
CA GLY A 66 14.38 -2.32 22.91
C GLY A 66 13.80 -3.12 21.74
N ALA A 67 12.51 -2.98 21.40
CA ALA A 67 11.89 -3.69 20.28
C ALA A 67 12.27 -3.19 18.87
N GLY A 68 13.31 -2.34 18.72
CA GLY A 68 13.72 -1.84 17.39
C GLY A 68 12.77 -0.79 16.78
N LYS A 69 12.11 0.04 17.59
CA LYS A 69 11.22 1.12 17.08
C LYS A 69 11.96 2.39 16.65
N THR A 70 13.10 2.65 17.28
CA THR A 70 13.93 3.86 17.07
C THR A 70 15.19 3.55 16.25
N THR A 71 15.47 2.27 16.08
CA THR A 71 16.63 1.73 15.36
C THR A 71 16.11 1.06 14.11
#